data_AF-A0A9P6J2B3-F1
#
_entry.id   AF-A0A9P6J2B3-F1
#
_cell.length_a   1.000
_cell.length_b   1.000
_cell.length_c   1.000
_cell.angle_alpha   90.00
_cell.angle_beta   90.00
_cell.angle_gamma   90.00
#
_symmetry.space_group_name_H-M   'P 1'
#
loop_
_entity.id
_entity.type
_entity.pdbx_description
1 polymer ?
#
loop_
_entity_poly.entity_id
_entity_poly.type
_entity_poly.pdbx_seq_one_letter_code
_entity_poly.pdbx_strand_id
1 'polypeptide(L)' 'MSAPNSSGSAAAPAVASIHQLPLELIDSCIGSRIWVVMKSEKEFVGTLKYFDDYVNMVLEDVTEL' A
#
# COMPACT_ATOMS: atom_id res chain seq x y z
N MET A 1 26.84 -43.34 -7.39
CA MET A 1 27.39 -41.97 -7.25
C MET A 1 26.23 -40.99 -7.26
N SER A 2 26.16 -40.17 -6.22
CA SER A 2 25.14 -39.16 -5.94
C SER A 2 25.26 -37.93 -6.85
N ALA A 3 24.14 -37.32 -7.20
CA ALA A 3 24.00 -35.85 -7.22
C ALA A 3 22.50 -35.46 -7.13
N PRO A 4 22.17 -34.33 -6.46
CA PRO A 4 20.89 -34.15 -5.76
C PRO A 4 19.99 -33.06 -6.35
N ASN A 5 18.70 -33.21 -6.08
CA ASN A 5 17.64 -32.20 -5.88
C ASN A 5 17.87 -30.76 -6.39
N SER A 6 17.17 -30.37 -7.45
CA SER A 6 16.96 -28.95 -7.82
C SER A 6 15.79 -28.39 -7.02
N SER A 7 16.11 -27.82 -5.87
CA SER A 7 15.23 -27.01 -5.03
C SER A 7 14.71 -25.79 -5.79
N GLY A 8 13.44 -25.86 -6.22
CA GLY A 8 12.68 -24.69 -6.68
C GLY A 8 12.45 -23.77 -5.49
N SER A 9 13.15 -22.64 -5.49
CA SER A 9 13.10 -21.60 -4.48
C SER A 9 11.68 -21.05 -4.33
N ALA A 10 10.95 -21.50 -3.31
CA ALA A 10 9.74 -20.83 -2.87
C ALA A 10 10.15 -19.50 -2.23
N ALA A 11 10.00 -18.41 -2.98
CA ALA A 11 10.11 -17.07 -2.44
C ALA A 11 8.97 -16.85 -1.44
N ALA A 12 9.27 -17.01 -0.16
CA ALA A 12 8.37 -16.61 0.92
C ALA A 12 8.12 -15.10 0.81
N PRO A 13 6.88 -14.62 1.02
CA PRO A 13 6.64 -13.19 1.08
C PRO A 13 7.41 -12.65 2.29
N ALA A 14 8.36 -11.75 2.04
CA ALA A 14 9.01 -11.01 3.11
C ALA A 14 7.92 -10.25 3.86
N VAL A 15 7.61 -10.69 5.07
CA VAL A 15 6.82 -9.92 6.02
C VAL A 15 7.65 -8.70 6.38
N ALA A 16 7.50 -7.63 5.59
CA ALA A 16 8.20 -6.38 5.82
C ALA A 16 7.88 -5.91 7.24
N SER A 17 8.92 -5.81 8.06
CA SER A 17 8.86 -5.25 9.40
C SER A 17 8.13 -3.90 9.33
N ILE A 18 6.94 -3.81 9.92
CA ILE A 18 6.04 -2.65 9.83
C ILE A 18 6.51 -1.49 10.73
N HIS A 19 7.82 -1.23 10.74
CA HIS A 19 8.45 -0.11 11.44
C HIS A 19 8.68 1.07 10.50
N GLN A 20 7.82 1.24 9.50
CA GLN A 20 7.86 2.38 8.59
C GLN A 20 7.09 3.54 9.21
N LEU A 21 7.59 4.76 9.00
CA LEU A 21 6.89 5.94 9.47
C LEU A 21 5.53 6.04 8.77
N PRO A 22 4.46 6.51 9.42
CA PRO A 22 3.14 6.59 8.80
C PRO A 22 3.13 7.34 7.45
N LEU A 23 3.96 8.37 7.31
CA LEU A 23 4.12 9.13 6.07
C LEU A 23 4.82 8.31 4.97
N GLU A 24 5.78 7.47 5.33
CA GLU A 24 6.49 6.59 4.38
C GLU A 24 5.55 5.50 3.85
N LEU A 25 4.63 5.01 4.69
CA LEU A 25 3.59 4.09 4.25
C LEU A 25 2.65 4.75 3.22
N ILE A 26 2.24 5.99 3.45
CA ILE A 26 1.38 6.73 2.51
C ILE A 26 2.13 6.99 1.19
N ASP A 27 3.42 7.34 1.28
CA ASP A 27 4.28 7.53 0.11
C ASP A 27 4.37 6.26 -0.75
N SER A 28 4.53 5.09 -0.12
CA SER A 28 4.53 3.80 -0.81
C SER A 28 3.19 3.47 -1.50
N CYS A 29 2.10 4.11 -1.09
CA CYS A 29 0.77 3.90 -1.65
C CYS A 29 0.44 4.83 -2.83
N ILE A 30 1.34 5.74 -3.22
CA ILE A 30 1.16 6.58 -4.41
C ILE A 30 1.06 5.70 -5.67
N GLY A 31 0.06 5.97 -6.50
CA GLY A 31 -0.29 5.18 -7.68
C GLY A 31 -1.11 3.93 -7.38
N SER A 32 -1.35 3.60 -6.10
CA SER A 32 -2.20 2.49 -5.68
C SER A 32 -3.61 2.96 -5.33
N ARG A 33 -4.59 2.04 -5.44
CA ARG A 33 -5.95 2.29 -4.97
C ARG A 33 -6.01 2.21 -3.45
N ILE A 34 -6.42 3.28 -2.81
CA ILE A 34 -6.59 3.39 -1.37
C ILE A 34 -8.07 3.60 -1.00
N TRP A 35 -8.39 3.31 0.25
CA TRP A 35 -9.70 3.57 0.85
C TRP A 35 -9.51 4.52 2.04
N VAL A 36 -10.15 5.67 1.95
CA VAL A 36 -10.09 6.75 2.94
C VAL A 36 -11.41 6.79 3.69
N VAL A 37 -11.37 6.54 4.99
CA VAL A 37 -12.52 6.61 5.89
C VAL A 37 -12.47 7.92 6.64
N MET A 38 -13.44 8.80 6.43
CA MET A 38 -13.55 10.05 7.19
C MET A 38 -14.34 9.85 8.48
N LYS A 39 -14.10 10.74 9.46
CA LYS A 39 -14.97 10.86 10.66
C LYS A 39 -16.43 11.16 10.33
N SER A 40 -16.67 11.60 9.09
CA SER A 40 -17.92 11.77 8.35
C SER A 40 -18.97 10.67 8.42
N GLU A 41 -18.53 9.43 8.67
CA GLU A 41 -19.15 8.23 8.06
C GLU A 41 -19.14 8.28 6.52
N LYS A 42 -18.29 9.14 5.95
CA LYS A 42 -18.07 9.27 4.51
C LYS A 42 -16.82 8.52 4.14
N GLU A 43 -16.89 7.76 3.06
CA GLU A 43 -15.79 6.93 2.61
C GLU A 43 -15.47 7.23 1.15
N PHE A 44 -14.17 7.22 0.82
CA PHE A 44 -13.69 7.47 -0.53
C PHE A 44 -12.76 6.35 -0.95
N VAL A 45 -13.02 5.76 -2.11
CA VAL A 45 -12.12 4.79 -2.73
C VAL A 45 -11.58 5.41 -4.01
N GLY A 46 -10.25 5.52 -4.13
CA GLY A 46 -9.62 6.16 -5.28
C GLY A 46 -8.14 5.86 -5.36
N THR A 47 -7.51 6.23 -6.48
CA THR A 47 -6.07 6.07 -6.69
C THR A 47 -5.32 7.27 -6.10
N LEU A 48 -4.42 7.06 -5.13
CA LEU A 48 -3.64 8.14 -4.54
C LEU A 48 -2.63 8.68 -5.54
N LYS A 49 -2.63 9.99 -5.80
CA LYS A 49 -1.62 10.64 -6.65
C LYS A 49 -0.56 11.36 -5.86
N TYR A 50 -0.99 12.17 -4.91
CA TYR A 50 -0.12 13.01 -4.12
C TYR A 50 -0.72 13.19 -2.72
N PHE A 51 0.13 13.46 -1.74
CA PHE A 51 -0.27 13.91 -0.42
C PHE A 51 0.69 15.02 0.05
N ASP A 52 0.32 15.76 1.08
CA ASP A 52 1.19 16.76 1.72
C ASP A 52 1.53 16.40 3.18
N ASP A 53 2.37 17.21 3.83
CA ASP A 53 2.76 17.02 5.23
C ASP A 53 1.57 17.06 6.22
N TYR A 54 0.43 17.62 5.80
CA TYR A 54 -0.81 17.67 6.57
C TYR A 54 -1.76 16.51 6.25
N VAL A 55 -1.34 15.56 5.40
CA VAL A 55 -2.11 14.40 4.94
C VAL A 55 -3.36 14.79 4.14
N ASN A 56 -3.35 15.96 3.49
CA ASN A 56 -4.32 16.26 2.45
C ASN A 56 -3.98 15.40 1.22
N MET A 57 -4.93 14.59 0.76
CA MET A 57 -4.73 13.61 -0.31
C MET A 57 -5.39 14.05 -1.62
N VAL A 58 -4.67 13.91 -2.73
CA VAL A 58 -5.22 14.05 -4.08
C VAL A 58 -5.48 12.66 -4.64
N LEU A 59 -6.75 12.37 -4.92
CA LEU A 59 -7.20 11.07 -5.44
C LEU A 59 -7.73 11.21 -6.87
N GLU A 60 -7.43 10.23 -7.72
CA GLU A 60 -8.02 10.06 -9.06
C GLU A 60 -9.01 8.88 -9.08
N ASP A 61 -9.96 8.91 -10.02
CA ASP A 61 -11.00 7.89 -10.22
C ASP A 61 -11.74 7.54 -8.92
N VAL A 62 -12.17 8.58 -8.20
CA VAL A 62 -12.75 8.45 -6.85
C VAL A 62 -14.21 7.98 -6.91
N THR A 63 -14.56 7.04 -6.04
CA THR A 63 -15.93 6.67 -5.69
C THR A 63 -16.21 7.10 -4.26
N GLU A 64 -17.25 7.92 -4.04
CA GLU A 64 -17.79 8.24 -2.71
C GLU A 64 -18.82 7.17 -2.32
N LEU A 65 -18.71 6.66 -1.09
CA LEU A 65 -19.60 5.66 -0.48
C LEU A 65 -20.39 6.29 0.67
#